data_AF-A0A1Y1K294-F1
#
_entry.id   AF-A0A1Y1K294-F1
#
_cell.length_a   1.000
_cell.length_b   1.000
_cell.length_c   1.000
_cell.angle_alpha   90.00
_cell.angle_beta   90.00
_cell.angle_gamma   90.00
#
_symmetry.space_group_name_H-M   'P 1'
#
loop_
_entity.id
_entity.type
_entity.pdbx_description
1 polymer ?
#
loop_
_entity_poly.entity_id
_entity_poly.type
_entity_poly.pdbx_seq_one_letter_code
_entity_poly.pdbx_strand_id
1 'polypeptide(L)'
;ITVAKERPDLEAEKNQLILQGAENKRMLKEIEDKILAVLSESEGNILEDETAVQILSSSKVLSNDIASKQAVAEETEKKIDLARLGYTPIAVHSTILFFTIAELANIDPMYQYSLVWFMNLFRTCIDNTDRVDDVEQRLKDLEKAFTYSLYVNICRSLFEKVIEFRI
;
A
#
# COMPACT_ATOMS: atom_id res chain seq x y z
N ILE A 1 1.84 -4.30 -5.94
CA ILE A 1 2.83 -5.12 -6.68
C ILE A 1 3.88 -4.22 -7.32
N THR A 2 3.50 -3.29 -8.19
CA THR A 2 4.45 -2.45 -8.94
C THR A 2 5.44 -1.71 -8.04
N VAL A 3 4.95 -0.93 -7.07
CA VAL A 3 5.82 -0.21 -6.10
C VAL A 3 6.79 -1.17 -5.40
N ALA A 4 6.31 -2.29 -4.87
CA ALA A 4 7.16 -3.26 -4.18
C ALA A 4 8.26 -3.88 -5.07
N LYS A 5 8.06 -3.95 -6.39
CA LYS A 5 9.04 -4.48 -7.36
C LYS A 5 9.99 -3.40 -7.90
N GLU A 6 9.47 -2.19 -8.15
CA GLU A 6 10.21 -1.07 -8.74
C GLU A 6 10.96 -0.26 -7.67
N ARG A 7 10.35 -0.06 -6.50
CA ARG A 7 10.84 0.74 -5.38
C ARG A 7 10.65 -0.01 -4.04
N PRO A 8 11.37 -1.12 -3.82
CA PRO A 8 11.30 -1.87 -2.57
C PRO A 8 11.74 -1.04 -1.36
N ASP A 9 12.60 -0.05 -1.57
CA ASP A 9 13.01 0.96 -0.59
C ASP A 9 11.79 1.76 -0.07
N LEU A 10 10.99 2.32 -0.97
CA LEU A 10 9.79 3.09 -0.59
C LEU A 10 8.74 2.22 0.09
N GLU A 11 8.60 0.96 -0.35
CA GLU A 11 7.65 0.02 0.27
C GLU A 11 8.09 -0.35 1.70
N ALA A 12 9.39 -0.61 1.91
CA ALA A 12 9.93 -0.91 3.22
C ALA A 12 9.83 0.29 4.17
N GLU A 13 10.20 1.48 3.70
CA GLU A 13 10.12 2.73 4.46
C GLU A 13 8.67 3.04 4.86
N LYS A 14 7.70 2.89 3.94
CA LYS A 14 6.28 3.07 4.28
C LYS A 14 5.84 2.10 5.38
N ASN A 15 6.19 0.82 5.26
CA ASN A 15 5.81 -0.17 6.27
C ASN A 15 6.40 0.16 7.64
N GLN A 16 7.64 0.63 7.69
CA GLN A 16 8.26 1.08 8.93
C GLN A 16 7.53 2.29 9.53
N LEU A 17 7.18 3.29 8.71
CA LEU A 17 6.45 4.47 9.16
C LEU A 17 5.05 4.14 9.69
N ILE A 18 4.35 3.19 9.07
CA ILE A 18 3.04 2.72 9.54
C ILE A 18 3.17 2.11 10.94
N LEU A 19 4.15 1.24 11.14
CA LEU A 19 4.39 0.59 12.44
C LEU A 19 4.79 1.62 13.50
N GLN A 20 5.71 2.53 13.16
CA GLN A 20 6.14 3.60 14.05
C GLN A 20 4.98 4.55 14.40
N GLY A 21 4.14 4.91 13.43
CA GLY A 21 2.98 5.78 13.64
C GLY A 21 1.93 5.13 14.53
N ALA A 22 1.69 3.81 14.38
CA ALA A 22 0.81 3.07 15.26
C ALA A 22 1.34 3.03 16.70
N GLU A 23 2.64 2.79 16.87
CA GLU A 23 3.28 2.75 18.17
C GLU A 23 3.30 4.13 18.86
N ASN A 24 3.63 5.19 18.12
CA ASN A 24 3.59 6.56 18.64
C ASN A 24 2.18 6.93 19.12
N LYS A 25 1.13 6.60 18.35
CA LYS A 25 -0.26 6.83 18.75
C LYS A 25 -0.63 6.05 20.02
N ARG A 26 -0.17 4.81 20.14
CA ARG A 26 -0.35 4.00 21.35
C ARG A 26 0.31 4.66 22.56
N MET A 27 1.57 5.06 22.43
CA MET A 27 2.32 5.70 23.52
C MET A 27 1.71 7.04 23.94
N LEU A 28 1.25 7.87 22.98
CA LEU A 28 0.57 9.13 23.29
C LEU A 28 -0.70 8.89 24.12
N LYS A 29 -1.48 7.88 23.76
CA LYS A 29 -2.67 7.50 24.52
C LYS A 29 -2.33 7.00 25.92
N GLU A 30 -1.30 6.18 26.07
CA GLU A 30 -0.86 5.70 27.39
C GLU A 30 -0.37 6.83 28.28
N ILE A 31 0.29 7.83 27.71
CA ILE A 31 0.70 9.04 28.43
C ILE A 31 -0.54 9.86 28.84
N GLU A 32 -1.52 10.00 27.95
CA GLU A 32 -2.80 10.67 28.25
C GLU A 32 -3.55 9.97 29.39
N ASP A 33 -3.71 8.65 29.30
CA ASP A 33 -4.37 7.83 30.33
C ASP A 33 -3.64 7.96 31.68
N LYS A 34 -2.29 7.98 31.67
CA LYS A 34 -1.48 8.19 32.88
C LYS A 34 -1.68 9.59 33.48
N ILE A 35 -1.77 10.63 32.65
CA ILE A 35 -2.06 12.00 33.10
C ILE A 35 -3.44 12.05 33.74
N LEU A 36 -4.45 11.46 33.10
CA LEU A 36 -5.82 11.42 33.62
C LEU A 36 -5.91 10.66 34.95
N ALA A 37 -5.20 9.54 35.08
CA ALA A 37 -5.14 8.78 36.33
C ALA A 37 -4.56 9.62 37.47
N VAL A 38 -3.40 10.26 37.27
CA VAL A 38 -2.77 11.12 38.28
C VAL A 38 -3.66 12.29 38.68
N LEU A 39 -4.35 12.92 37.70
CA LEU A 39 -5.30 13.99 37.98
C LEU A 39 -6.54 13.51 38.76
N SER A 40 -6.97 12.27 38.56
CA SER A 40 -8.16 11.70 39.21
C SER A 40 -7.88 11.16 40.61
N GLU A 41 -6.66 10.66 40.84
CA GLU A 41 -6.22 10.09 42.13
C GLU A 41 -5.73 11.17 43.12
N SER A 42 -5.45 12.39 42.64
CA SER A 42 -4.99 13.48 43.50
C SER A 42 -6.11 13.98 44.41
N GLU A 43 -5.99 13.68 45.71
CA GLU A 43 -6.86 14.25 46.76
C GLU A 43 -6.20 15.51 47.35
N GLY A 44 -6.88 16.66 47.29
CA GLY A 44 -6.35 17.93 47.79
C GLY A 44 -5.66 18.80 46.72
N ASN A 45 -4.67 19.61 47.13
CA ASN A 45 -3.96 20.50 46.21
C ASN A 45 -2.84 19.74 45.49
N ILE A 46 -3.05 19.40 44.21
CA ILE A 46 -2.07 18.68 43.38
C ILE A 46 -0.70 19.37 43.28
N LEU A 47 -0.63 20.68 43.49
CA LEU A 47 0.63 21.42 43.46
C LEU A 47 1.54 21.09 44.65
N GLU A 48 0.99 20.49 45.71
CA GLU A 48 1.72 20.06 46.90
C GLU A 48 2.18 18.59 46.80
N ASP A 49 1.66 17.83 45.83
CA ASP A 49 2.10 16.47 45.54
C ASP A 49 3.29 16.49 44.56
N GLU A 50 4.49 16.47 45.11
CA GLU A 50 5.75 16.44 44.35
C GLU A 50 5.81 15.26 43.37
N THR A 51 5.21 14.13 43.71
CA THR A 51 5.18 12.93 42.86
C THR A 51 4.27 13.17 41.64
N ALA A 52 3.08 13.71 41.86
CA ALA A 52 2.15 14.07 40.79
C ALA A 52 2.77 15.11 39.84
N VAL A 53 3.40 16.15 40.38
CA VAL A 53 4.09 17.19 39.60
C VAL A 53 5.19 16.59 38.74
N GLN A 54 6.00 15.68 39.28
CA GLN A 54 7.09 15.05 38.54
C GLN A 54 6.59 14.10 37.44
N ILE A 55 5.53 13.34 37.70
CA ILE A 55 4.88 12.49 36.69
C ILE A 55 4.30 13.35 35.57
N LEU A 56 3.56 14.41 35.88
CA LEU A 56 2.97 15.31 34.87
C LEU A 56 4.05 16.00 34.03
N SER A 57 5.13 16.46 34.66
CA SER A 57 6.26 17.10 33.97
C SER A 57 6.95 16.13 33.00
N SER A 58 7.30 14.92 33.47
CA SER A 58 7.95 13.90 32.63
C SER A 58 7.05 13.41 31.49
N SER A 59 5.76 13.18 31.76
CA SER A 59 4.75 12.82 30.76
C SER A 59 4.60 13.89 29.69
N LYS A 60 4.59 15.18 30.07
CA LYS A 60 4.52 16.30 29.11
C LYS A 60 5.75 16.37 28.20
N VAL A 61 6.94 16.22 28.76
CA VAL A 61 8.19 16.20 27.97
C VAL A 61 8.19 15.05 26.96
N LEU A 62 7.83 13.84 27.41
CA LEU A 62 7.78 12.66 26.56
C LEU A 62 6.71 12.78 25.47
N SER A 63 5.50 13.26 25.82
CA SER A 63 4.41 13.49 24.86
C SER A 63 4.82 14.48 23.77
N ASN A 64 5.47 15.59 24.13
CA ASN A 64 5.95 16.57 23.17
C ASN A 64 7.02 16.00 22.22
N ASP A 65 7.94 15.18 22.73
CA ASP A 65 8.97 14.52 21.91
C ASP A 65 8.34 13.54 20.91
N ILE A 66 7.40 12.70 21.37
CA ILE A 66 6.69 11.75 20.51
C ILE A 66 5.85 12.49 19.47
N ALA A 67 5.13 13.55 19.86
CA ALA A 67 4.33 14.35 18.95
C ALA A 67 5.18 15.02 17.85
N SER A 68 6.37 15.52 18.20
CA SER A 68 7.31 16.08 17.22
C SER A 68 7.80 15.02 16.24
N LYS A 69 8.20 13.84 16.72
CA LYS A 69 8.62 12.71 15.87
C LYS A 69 7.48 12.22 14.97
N GLN A 70 6.26 12.19 15.50
CA GLN A 70 5.07 11.80 14.75
C GLN A 70 4.78 12.78 13.60
N ALA A 71 4.92 14.08 13.83
CA ALA A 71 4.72 15.08 12.78
C ALA A 71 5.72 14.91 11.62
N VAL A 72 6.99 14.61 11.93
CA VAL A 72 8.02 14.33 10.92
C VAL A 72 7.69 13.03 10.15
N ALA A 73 7.29 11.98 10.87
CA ALA A 73 6.92 10.71 10.26
C ALA A 73 5.73 10.87 9.27
N GLU A 74 4.72 11.66 9.64
CA GLU A 74 3.56 11.94 8.79
C GLU A 74 3.91 12.77 7.55
N GLU A 75 4.85 13.73 7.66
CA GLU A 75 5.33 14.47 6.49
C GLU A 75 6.08 13.56 5.52
N THR A 76 6.94 12.67 6.05
CA THR A 76 7.66 11.68 5.24
C THR A 76 6.71 10.69 4.59
N GLU A 77 5.71 10.19 5.32
CA GLU A 77 4.67 9.30 4.78
C GLU A 77 3.94 9.95 3.60
N LYS A 78 3.56 11.23 3.72
CA LYS A 78 2.94 11.98 2.61
C LYS A 78 3.83 12.06 1.38
N LYS A 79 5.14 12.29 1.55
CA LYS A 79 6.10 12.34 0.43
C LYS A 79 6.22 10.98 -0.26
N ILE A 80 6.28 9.90 0.52
CA ILE A 80 6.31 8.53 -0.01
C ILE A 80 5.01 8.22 -0.75
N ASP A 81 3.86 8.60 -0.19
CA ASP A 81 2.57 8.38 -0.84
C ASP A 81 2.46 9.11 -2.17
N LEU A 82 2.92 10.37 -2.25
CA LEU A 82 3.01 11.10 -3.51
C LEU A 82 3.90 10.40 -4.53
N ALA A 83 5.07 9.90 -4.13
CA ALA A 83 5.95 9.13 -5.02
C ALA A 83 5.28 7.83 -5.51
N ARG A 84 4.53 7.15 -4.62
CA ARG A 84 3.78 5.93 -4.96
C ARG A 84 2.63 6.19 -5.91
N LEU A 85 1.98 7.35 -5.81
CA LEU A 85 0.90 7.74 -6.74
C LEU A 85 1.37 7.78 -8.19
N GLY A 86 2.67 8.02 -8.43
CA GLY A 86 3.27 7.93 -9.76
C GLY A 86 3.04 6.59 -10.44
N TYR A 87 2.89 5.49 -9.70
CA TYR A 87 2.65 4.14 -10.22
C TYR A 87 1.16 3.78 -10.35
N THR A 88 0.24 4.70 -10.02
CA THR A 88 -1.21 4.48 -10.14
C THR A 88 -1.67 4.18 -11.58
N PRO A 89 -1.15 4.83 -12.63
CA PRO A 89 -1.62 4.62 -14.01
C PRO A 89 -1.57 3.14 -14.45
N ILE A 90 -0.44 2.46 -14.24
CA ILE A 90 -0.32 1.03 -14.57
C ILE A 90 -1.26 0.17 -13.73
N ALA A 91 -1.53 0.53 -12.47
CA ALA A 91 -2.47 -0.21 -11.64
C ALA A 91 -3.89 -0.12 -12.21
N VAL A 92 -4.31 1.07 -12.63
CA VAL A 92 -5.60 1.30 -13.30
C VAL A 92 -5.67 0.50 -14.62
N HIS A 93 -4.62 0.56 -15.44
CA HIS A 93 -4.53 -0.19 -16.69
C HIS A 93 -4.67 -1.71 -16.46
N SER A 94 -3.90 -2.27 -15.52
CA SER A 94 -3.99 -3.69 -15.17
C SER A 94 -5.38 -4.06 -14.62
N THR A 95 -6.03 -3.20 -13.85
CA THR A 95 -7.40 -3.43 -13.36
C THR A 95 -8.40 -3.52 -14.51
N ILE A 96 -8.32 -2.60 -15.47
CA ILE A 96 -9.17 -2.62 -16.67
C ILE A 96 -8.99 -3.95 -17.41
N LEU A 97 -7.75 -4.33 -17.69
CA LEU A 97 -7.45 -5.59 -18.39
C LEU A 97 -7.97 -6.82 -17.66
N PHE A 98 -7.85 -6.87 -16.33
CA PHE A 98 -8.37 -8.00 -15.54
C PHE A 98 -9.90 -8.13 -15.67
N PHE A 99 -10.62 -7.02 -15.56
CA PHE A 99 -12.08 -7.07 -15.70
C PHE A 99 -12.51 -7.37 -17.14
N THR A 100 -11.79 -6.85 -18.15
CA THR A 100 -12.05 -7.20 -19.55
C THR A 100 -11.95 -8.71 -19.80
N ILE A 101 -10.92 -9.39 -19.28
CA ILE A 101 -10.81 -10.85 -19.47
C ILE A 101 -11.80 -11.63 -18.59
N ALA A 102 -12.22 -11.08 -17.44
CA ALA A 102 -13.19 -11.72 -16.57
C ALA A 102 -14.58 -11.78 -17.23
N GLU A 103 -14.93 -10.79 -18.05
CA GLU A 103 -16.17 -10.77 -18.82
C GLU A 103 -16.24 -11.85 -19.91
N LEU A 104 -15.12 -12.45 -20.31
CA LEU A 104 -15.11 -13.55 -21.28
C LEU A 104 -15.88 -14.78 -20.79
N ALA A 105 -16.00 -14.97 -19.47
CA ALA A 105 -16.80 -16.03 -18.87
C ALA A 105 -18.29 -15.92 -19.22
N ASN A 106 -18.78 -14.74 -19.61
CA ASN A 106 -20.15 -14.53 -20.09
C ASN A 106 -20.36 -15.08 -21.52
N ILE A 107 -19.29 -15.27 -22.28
CA ILE A 107 -19.34 -15.87 -23.62
C ILE A 107 -19.33 -17.39 -23.49
N ASP A 108 -18.39 -17.92 -22.69
CA ASP A 108 -18.29 -19.35 -22.37
C ASP A 108 -17.76 -19.51 -20.94
N PRO A 109 -18.42 -20.28 -20.06
CA PRO A 109 -17.95 -20.52 -18.69
C PRO A 109 -16.54 -21.10 -18.58
N MET A 110 -16.00 -21.71 -19.64
CA MET A 110 -14.62 -22.20 -19.69
C MET A 110 -13.58 -21.06 -19.76
N TYR A 111 -13.96 -19.86 -20.19
CA TYR A 111 -13.07 -18.70 -20.26
C TYR A 111 -12.94 -17.96 -18.93
N GLN A 112 -12.62 -18.71 -17.88
CA GLN A 112 -12.36 -18.20 -16.55
C GLN A 112 -10.86 -18.19 -16.23
N TYR A 113 -10.39 -17.06 -15.72
CA TYR A 113 -8.98 -16.86 -15.36
C TYR A 113 -8.89 -16.44 -13.90
N SER A 114 -8.02 -17.09 -13.13
CA SER A 114 -7.85 -16.74 -11.72
C SER A 114 -7.07 -15.45 -11.56
N LEU A 115 -7.41 -14.67 -10.53
CA LEU A 115 -6.64 -13.49 -10.14
C LEU A 115 -5.18 -13.85 -9.82
N VAL A 116 -4.93 -15.01 -9.20
CA VAL A 116 -3.57 -15.47 -8.87
C VAL A 116 -2.72 -15.63 -10.13
N TRP A 117 -3.26 -16.28 -11.17
CA TRP A 117 -2.58 -16.42 -12.46
C TRP A 117 -2.28 -15.05 -13.08
N PHE A 118 -3.27 -14.16 -13.13
CA PHE A 118 -3.13 -12.81 -13.69
C PHE A 118 -2.03 -12.02 -12.98
N MET A 119 -2.02 -12.05 -11.64
CA MET A 119 -1.02 -11.37 -10.81
C MET A 119 0.38 -11.94 -11.01
N ASN A 120 0.51 -13.25 -11.21
CA ASN A 120 1.79 -13.87 -11.53
C ASN A 120 2.27 -13.49 -12.94
N LEU A 121 1.38 -13.45 -13.93
CA LEU A 121 1.70 -12.96 -15.27
C LEU A 121 2.21 -11.51 -15.22
N PHE A 122 1.55 -10.65 -14.43
CA PHE A 122 1.96 -9.26 -14.25
C PHE A 122 3.33 -9.14 -13.59
N ARG A 123 3.61 -9.91 -12.52
CA ARG A 123 4.93 -9.95 -11.87
C ARG A 123 6.02 -10.37 -12.83
N THR A 124 5.81 -11.46 -13.58
CA THR A 124 6.75 -11.94 -14.59
C THR A 124 6.99 -10.89 -15.68
N CYS A 125 5.95 -10.16 -16.08
CA CYS A 125 6.09 -9.07 -17.05
C CYS A 125 6.95 -7.92 -16.51
N ILE A 126 6.76 -7.52 -15.24
CA ILE A 126 7.60 -6.49 -14.60
C ILE A 126 9.07 -6.94 -14.59
N ASP A 127 9.32 -8.20 -14.20
CA ASP A 127 10.68 -8.75 -14.07
C ASP A 127 11.39 -8.87 -15.43
N ASN A 128 10.66 -9.13 -16.50
CA ASN A 128 11.21 -9.37 -17.85
C ASN A 128 11.21 -8.13 -18.76
N THR A 129 10.68 -6.99 -18.30
CA THR A 129 10.72 -5.74 -19.06
C THR A 129 11.92 -4.93 -18.62
N ASP A 130 12.70 -4.40 -19.55
CA ASP A 130 13.91 -3.63 -19.25
C ASP A 130 13.62 -2.39 -18.39
N ARG A 131 14.43 -2.19 -17.35
CA ARG A 131 14.28 -1.06 -16.43
C ARG A 131 14.81 0.23 -17.07
N VAL A 132 14.09 1.32 -16.82
CA VAL A 132 14.49 2.69 -17.18
C VAL A 132 14.23 3.60 -15.98
N ASP A 133 15.07 4.63 -15.82
CA ASP A 133 15.01 5.52 -14.65
C ASP A 133 13.79 6.44 -14.66
N ASP A 134 13.35 6.84 -15.86
CA ASP A 134 12.16 7.66 -16.01
C ASP A 134 10.90 6.83 -15.74
N VAL A 135 10.17 7.20 -14.67
CA VAL A 135 8.99 6.46 -14.22
C VAL A 135 7.91 6.47 -15.31
N GLU A 136 7.68 7.59 -15.99
CA GLU A 136 6.64 7.68 -17.01
C GLU A 136 6.92 6.73 -18.18
N GLN A 137 8.16 6.73 -18.69
CA GLN A 137 8.61 5.82 -19.73
C GLN A 137 8.54 4.36 -19.26
N ARG A 138 8.99 4.07 -18.03
CA ARG A 138 8.91 2.73 -17.44
C ARG A 138 7.48 2.21 -17.42
N LEU A 139 6.52 3.06 -17.05
CA LEU A 139 5.11 2.66 -17.02
C LEU A 139 4.57 2.38 -18.42
N LYS A 140 4.89 3.20 -19.42
CA LYS A 140 4.48 2.95 -20.82
C LYS A 140 5.03 1.63 -21.35
N ASP A 141 6.28 1.30 -21.03
CA ASP A 141 6.91 0.05 -21.44
C ASP A 141 6.22 -1.16 -20.78
N LEU A 142 5.92 -1.06 -19.48
CA LEU A 142 5.17 -2.08 -18.75
C LEU A 142 3.74 -2.25 -19.27
N GLU A 143 3.03 -1.16 -19.58
CA GLU A 143 1.68 -1.21 -20.14
C GLU A 143 1.68 -1.96 -21.47
N LYS A 144 2.62 -1.63 -22.37
CA LYS A 144 2.73 -2.28 -23.68
C LYS A 144 3.10 -3.76 -23.54
N ALA A 145 4.12 -4.08 -22.74
CA ALA A 145 4.59 -5.44 -22.54
C ALA A 145 3.49 -6.31 -21.90
N PHE A 146 2.81 -5.80 -20.88
CA PHE A 146 1.78 -6.54 -20.17
C PHE A 146 0.55 -6.77 -21.02
N THR A 147 0.09 -5.74 -21.75
CA THR A 147 -1.04 -5.86 -22.67
C THR A 147 -0.78 -6.94 -23.72
N TYR A 148 0.40 -6.93 -24.34
CA TYR A 148 0.76 -7.91 -25.35
C TYR A 148 0.87 -9.32 -24.76
N SER A 149 1.55 -9.46 -23.62
CA SER A 149 1.69 -10.75 -22.93
C SER A 149 0.32 -11.33 -22.57
N LEU A 150 -0.58 -10.52 -22.01
CA LEU A 150 -1.93 -10.94 -21.67
C LEU A 150 -2.70 -11.36 -22.92
N TYR A 151 -2.71 -10.51 -23.95
CA TYR A 151 -3.38 -10.81 -25.23
C TYR A 151 -2.94 -12.16 -25.80
N VAL A 152 -1.63 -12.42 -25.89
CA VAL A 152 -1.10 -13.68 -26.42
C VAL A 152 -1.53 -14.87 -25.57
N ASN A 153 -1.52 -14.75 -24.24
CA ASN A 153 -1.95 -15.84 -23.36
C ASN A 153 -3.44 -16.14 -23.52
N ILE A 154 -4.29 -15.10 -23.61
CA ILE A 154 -5.73 -15.26 -23.81
C ILE A 154 -6.01 -15.86 -25.19
N CYS A 155 -5.40 -15.35 -26.27
CA CYS A 155 -5.62 -15.90 -27.61
C CYS A 155 -5.22 -17.38 -27.74
N ARG A 156 -4.22 -17.83 -26.98
CA ARG A 156 -3.82 -19.25 -26.94
C ARG A 156 -4.81 -20.15 -26.21
N SER A 157 -5.61 -19.59 -25.29
CA SER A 157 -6.60 -20.35 -24.51
C SER A 157 -8.01 -20.31 -25.09
N LEU A 158 -8.29 -19.42 -26.04
CA LEU A 158 -9.57 -19.38 -26.74
C LEU A 158 -9.70 -20.57 -27.71
N PHE A 159 -10.84 -21.25 -27.69
CA PHE A 159 -11.13 -22.29 -28.65
C PHE A 159 -11.45 -21.68 -30.02
N GLU A 160 -10.95 -22.30 -31.10
CA GLU A 160 -11.49 -22.03 -32.43
C GLU A 160 -12.94 -22.51 -32.47
N LYS A 161 -13.85 -21.67 -32.97
CA LYS A 161 -15.20 -22.14 -33.32
C LYS A 161 -15.05 -23.18 -34.41
N VAL A 162 -15.16 -24.46 -34.06
CA VAL A 162 -15.47 -25.51 -35.04
C VAL A 162 -16.89 -25.21 -35.52
N ILE A 163 -17.01 -24.57 -36.68
CA ILE A 163 -18.29 -24.44 -37.36
C ILE A 163 -18.63 -25.84 -37.88
N GLU A 164 -19.35 -26.62 -37.07
CA GLU A 164 -20.02 -27.82 -37.56
C GLU A 164 -21.16 -27.39 -38.50
N PHE A 165 -20.85 -27.25 -39.78
CA PHE A 165 -21.86 -27.38 -40.82
C PHE A 165 -22.31 -28.85 -40.84
N ARG A 166 -23.36 -29.18 -40.06
CA ARG A 166 -24.14 -30.40 -40.29
C ARG A 166 -24.91 -30.21 -41.59
N ILE A 167 -24.43 -30.90 -42.63
CA ILE A 167 -25.14 -31.19 -43.89
C ILE A 167 -26.33 -32.11 -43.57
#